data_AF-A0A933RIT5-F1
#
_entry.id   AF-A0A933RIT5-F1
#
_cell.length_a   1.000
_cell.length_b   1.000
_cell.length_c   1.000
_cell.angle_alpha   90.00
_cell.angle_beta   90.00
_cell.angle_gamma   90.00
#
_symmetry.space_group_name_H-M   'P 1'
#
loop_
_entity.id
_entity.type
_entity.pdbx_description
1 polymer ?
#
loop_
_entity_poly.entity_id
_entity_poly.type
_entity_poly.pdbx_seq_one_letter_code
_entity_poly.pdbx_strand_id
1 'polypeptide(L)'
;MAERYRLVTRSDFDGLVCAALLKELGMLDDILFVHPKDMQDGLVEITDRDITTNLPYVPGVHLAFDHHDSETIRVEDSPENHVIVPGAKSAARVVYEHFGGAETFPRVSEDLMVAVD
;
A
#
# COMPACT_ATOMS: atom_id res chain seq x y z
N MET A 1 16.14 12.15 12.46
CA MET A 1 15.48 12.20 11.15
C MET A 1 14.24 11.34 11.26
N ALA A 2 13.12 11.72 10.66
CA ALA A 2 11.97 10.82 10.60
C ALA A 2 12.37 9.53 9.88
N GLU A 3 11.90 8.39 10.36
CA GLU A 3 12.18 7.09 9.76
C GLU A 3 11.52 7.02 8.37
N ARG A 4 12.24 6.51 7.38
CA ARG A 4 11.78 6.35 5.99
C ARG A 4 11.80 4.89 5.59
N TYR A 5 10.91 4.53 4.69
CA TYR A 5 10.58 3.16 4.33
C TYR A 5 10.80 2.91 2.84
N ARG A 6 11.00 1.65 2.48
CA ARG A 6 10.93 1.17 1.10
C ARG A 6 9.48 0.81 0.79
N LEU A 7 8.95 1.33 -0.32
CA LEU A 7 7.66 0.89 -0.84
C LEU A 7 7.87 -0.36 -1.70
N VAL A 8 7.11 -1.42 -1.45
CA VAL A 8 7.01 -2.59 -2.33
C VAL A 8 5.58 -2.64 -2.88
N THR A 9 5.43 -2.55 -4.20
CA THR A 9 4.11 -2.42 -4.84
C THR A 9 4.07 -3.04 -6.22
N ARG A 10 2.89 -3.07 -6.85
CA ARG A 10 2.72 -3.50 -8.24
C ARG A 10 3.13 -2.40 -9.21
N SER A 11 3.64 -2.80 -10.38
CA SER A 11 3.94 -1.88 -11.48
C SER A 11 2.68 -1.54 -12.30
N ASP A 12 1.64 -1.04 -11.65
CA ASP A 12 0.39 -0.59 -12.27
C ASP A 12 -0.03 0.79 -11.76
N PHE A 13 -1.17 1.30 -12.24
CA PHE A 13 -1.59 2.66 -11.92
C PHE A 13 -1.88 2.86 -10.43
N ASP A 14 -2.49 1.86 -9.79
CA ASP A 14 -2.76 1.86 -8.35
C ASP A 14 -1.46 1.94 -7.53
N GLY A 15 -0.47 1.10 -7.87
CA GLY A 15 0.85 1.14 -7.22
C GLY A 15 1.58 2.48 -7.43
N LEU A 16 1.45 3.10 -8.60
CA LEU A 16 2.04 4.42 -8.88
C LEU A 16 1.38 5.53 -8.07
N VAL A 17 0.06 5.52 -7.90
CA VAL A 17 -0.63 6.52 -7.05
C VAL A 17 -0.29 6.30 -5.58
N CYS A 18 -0.23 5.05 -5.11
CA CYS A 18 0.26 4.72 -3.76
C CYS A 18 1.65 5.33 -3.51
N ALA A 19 2.58 5.17 -4.47
CA ALA A 19 3.91 5.75 -4.40
C ALA A 19 3.89 7.28 -4.33
N ALA A 20 3.02 7.93 -5.11
CA ALA A 20 2.88 9.39 -5.10
C ALA A 20 2.38 9.90 -3.73
N LEU A 21 1.35 9.27 -3.17
CA LEU A 21 0.76 9.61 -1.86
C LEU A 21 1.80 9.48 -0.73
N LEU A 22 2.45 8.32 -0.62
CA LEU A 22 3.42 8.06 0.44
C LEU A 22 4.69 8.93 0.29
N LYS A 23 5.06 9.29 -0.94
CA LYS A 23 6.15 10.22 -1.22
C LYS A 23 5.80 11.66 -0.82
N GLU A 24 4.55 12.08 -1.01
CA GLU A 24 4.07 13.40 -0.55
C GLU A 24 4.13 13.53 0.98
N LEU A 25 3.89 12.44 1.72
CA LEU A 25 4.07 12.37 3.17
C LEU A 25 5.55 12.36 3.61
N GLY A 26 6.51 12.25 2.67
CA GLY A 26 7.94 12.16 2.97
C GLY A 26 8.35 10.82 3.62
N MET A 27 7.53 9.78 3.50
CA MET A 27 7.75 8.48 4.14
C MET A 27 8.71 7.58 3.37
N LEU A 28 8.92 7.81 2.07
CA LEU A 28 9.66 6.88 1.20
C LEU A 28 11.10 7.32 0.95
N ASP A 29 12.03 6.37 0.98
CA ASP A 29 13.40 6.53 0.47
C ASP A 29 13.78 5.54 -0.66
N ASP A 30 12.98 4.50 -0.89
CA ASP A 30 13.14 3.54 -1.98
C ASP A 30 11.77 3.02 -2.48
N ILE A 31 11.74 2.50 -3.73
CA ILE A 31 10.55 1.89 -4.34
C ILE A 31 10.98 0.64 -5.12
N LEU A 32 10.36 -0.49 -4.83
CA LEU A 32 10.51 -1.74 -5.55
C LEU A 32 9.17 -2.18 -6.15
N PHE A 33 9.17 -2.45 -7.45
CA PHE A 33 8.01 -3.01 -8.14
C PHE A 33 8.12 -4.53 -8.27
N VAL A 34 7.06 -5.25 -7.90
CA VAL A 34 7.03 -6.72 -7.91
C VAL A 34 5.69 -7.24 -8.45
N HIS A 35 5.67 -8.52 -8.84
CA HIS A 35 4.43 -9.21 -9.18
C HIS A 35 3.84 -9.91 -7.93
N PRO A 36 2.51 -9.96 -7.73
CA PRO A 36 1.90 -10.62 -6.56
C PRO A 36 2.35 -12.07 -6.37
N LYS A 37 2.57 -12.80 -7.47
CA LYS A 37 3.09 -14.17 -7.44
C LYS A 37 4.46 -14.27 -6.77
N ASP A 38 5.35 -13.30 -6.98
CA ASP A 38 6.69 -13.33 -6.41
C ASP A 38 6.64 -13.14 -4.88
N MET A 39 5.66 -12.38 -4.39
CA MET A 39 5.36 -12.27 -2.96
C MET A 39 4.85 -13.60 -2.38
N GLN A 40 3.90 -14.24 -3.06
CA GLN A 40 3.33 -15.52 -2.63
C GLN A 40 4.34 -16.67 -2.64
N ASP A 41 5.24 -16.67 -3.62
CA ASP A 41 6.30 -17.66 -3.76
C ASP A 41 7.49 -17.37 -2.82
N GLY A 42 7.46 -16.26 -2.05
CA GLY A 42 8.52 -15.90 -1.10
C GLY A 42 9.83 -15.46 -1.75
N LEU A 43 9.78 -14.95 -2.98
CA LEU A 43 10.95 -14.53 -3.76
C LEU A 43 11.38 -13.08 -3.47
N VAL A 44 10.53 -12.32 -2.78
CA VAL A 44 10.77 -10.94 -2.39
C VAL A 44 11.07 -10.90 -0.90
N GLU A 45 12.24 -10.39 -0.54
CA GLU A 45 12.62 -10.19 0.87
C GLU A 45 11.87 -8.97 1.45
N ILE A 46 11.05 -9.24 2.47
CA ILE A 46 10.26 -8.24 3.21
C ILE A 46 10.79 -8.11 4.64
N THR A 47 10.85 -6.87 5.12
CA THR A 47 11.40 -6.47 6.41
C THR A 47 10.49 -5.44 7.09
N ASP A 48 10.82 -5.08 8.32
CA ASP A 48 10.15 -4.02 9.09
C ASP A 48 10.41 -2.60 8.55
N ARG A 49 11.22 -2.47 7.49
CA ARG A 49 11.41 -1.23 6.73
C ARG A 49 10.49 -1.10 5.52
N ASP A 50 9.65 -2.10 5.25
CA ASP A 50 8.83 -2.15 4.05
C ASP A 50 7.39 -1.72 4.29
N ILE A 51 6.88 -0.85 3.42
CA ILE A 51 5.45 -0.63 3.26
C ILE A 51 5.01 -1.37 1.99
N THR A 52 4.01 -2.24 2.08
CA THR A 52 3.43 -2.90 0.91
C THR A 52 2.09 -2.29 0.54
N THR A 53 1.81 -2.14 -0.74
CA THR A 53 0.48 -1.71 -1.23
C THR A 53 0.04 -2.61 -2.38
N ASN A 54 -1.24 -3.00 -2.41
CA ASN A 54 -1.81 -3.82 -3.49
C ASN A 54 -1.05 -5.14 -3.71
N LEU A 55 -0.59 -5.77 -2.63
CA LEU A 55 0.16 -7.01 -2.66
C LEU A 55 -0.30 -7.92 -1.52
N PRO A 56 -0.16 -9.26 -1.67
CA PRO A 56 -0.46 -10.19 -0.59
C PRO A 56 0.32 -9.86 0.68
N TYR A 57 -0.37 -9.86 1.83
CA TYR A 57 0.25 -9.64 3.14
C TYR A 57 1.38 -10.64 3.43
N VAL A 58 2.50 -10.11 3.95
CA VAL A 58 3.64 -10.89 4.44
C VAL A 58 3.95 -10.46 5.89
N PRO A 59 4.01 -11.39 6.86
CA PRO A 59 4.36 -11.07 8.24
C PRO A 59 5.73 -10.39 8.35
N GLY A 60 5.84 -9.39 9.23
CA GLY A 60 7.08 -8.64 9.46
C GLY A 60 7.21 -7.35 8.64
N VAL A 61 6.31 -7.11 7.68
CA VAL A 61 6.17 -5.81 7.00
C VAL A 61 5.85 -4.68 7.99
N HIS A 62 6.30 -3.45 7.71
CA HIS A 62 5.96 -2.30 8.55
C HIS A 62 4.45 -2.01 8.52
N LEU A 63 3.91 -1.81 7.32
CA LEU A 63 2.50 -1.58 7.04
C LEU A 63 2.14 -2.21 5.69
N ALA A 64 0.98 -2.84 5.62
CA ALA A 64 0.42 -3.40 4.40
C ALA A 64 -0.95 -2.78 4.11
N PHE A 65 -1.11 -2.17 2.95
CA PHE A 65 -2.38 -1.63 2.47
C PHE A 65 -2.95 -2.53 1.38
N ASP A 66 -4.18 -3.00 1.59
CA ASP A 66 -4.87 -3.86 0.64
C ASP A 66 -6.38 -3.60 0.58
N HIS A 67 -7.02 -4.11 -0.47
CA HIS A 67 -8.44 -3.99 -0.71
C HIS A 67 -9.11 -5.29 -1.19
N HIS A 68 -8.35 -6.38 -1.36
CA HIS A 68 -8.88 -7.62 -1.91
C HIS A 68 -9.60 -8.45 -0.85
N ASP A 69 -10.87 -8.78 -1.07
CA ASP A 69 -11.63 -9.66 -0.17
C ASP A 69 -10.93 -11.00 0.11
N SER A 70 -10.17 -11.53 -0.86
CA SER A 70 -9.41 -12.78 -0.70
C SER A 70 -8.39 -12.73 0.44
N GLU A 71 -7.82 -11.57 0.73
CA GLU A 71 -6.82 -11.42 1.79
C GLU A 71 -7.45 -11.45 3.18
N THR A 72 -8.73 -11.08 3.33
CA THR A 72 -9.46 -11.22 4.60
C THR A 72 -9.67 -12.68 5.01
N ILE A 73 -9.74 -13.58 4.03
CA ILE A 73 -9.88 -15.02 4.25
C ILE A 73 -8.51 -15.64 4.50
N ARG A 74 -7.48 -15.18 3.77
CA ARG A 74 -6.12 -15.73 3.88
C ARG A 74 -5.42 -15.32 5.18
N VAL A 75 -5.70 -14.12 5.68
CA VAL A 75 -5.05 -13.53 6.86
C VAL A 75 -6.06 -13.48 8.02
N GLU A 76 -6.33 -14.64 8.61
CA GLU A 76 -7.39 -14.81 9.62
C GLU A 76 -7.17 -13.98 10.90
N ASP A 77 -5.92 -13.84 11.33
CA ASP A 77 -5.58 -13.15 12.59
C ASP A 77 -5.72 -11.62 12.54
N SER A 78 -6.03 -11.05 11.36
CA SER A 78 -6.22 -9.61 11.13
C SER A 78 -5.16 -8.71 11.84
N PRO A 79 -3.86 -8.84 11.50
CA PRO A 79 -2.80 -8.08 12.15
C PRO A 79 -3.02 -6.56 12.08
N GLU A 80 -2.65 -5.84 13.15
CA GLU A 80 -2.85 -4.37 13.22
C GLU A 80 -2.11 -3.61 12.10
N ASN A 81 -1.00 -4.16 11.60
CA ASN A 81 -0.24 -3.57 10.49
C ASN A 81 -0.81 -3.91 9.10
N HIS A 82 -1.89 -4.70 9.02
CA HIS A 82 -2.60 -5.00 7.79
C HIS A 82 -3.84 -4.10 7.67
N VAL A 83 -3.65 -2.94 7.03
CA VAL A 83 -4.70 -1.97 6.75
C VAL A 83 -5.45 -2.42 5.50
N ILE A 84 -6.49 -3.22 5.71
CA ILE A 84 -7.33 -3.76 4.64
C ILE A 84 -8.74 -3.16 4.68
N VAL A 85 -9.21 -2.67 3.54
CA VAL A 85 -10.60 -2.22 3.36
C VAL A 85 -11.21 -3.00 2.19
N PRO A 86 -11.85 -4.15 2.47
CA PRO A 86 -12.42 -5.01 1.43
C PRO A 86 -13.47 -4.25 0.61
N GLY A 87 -13.39 -4.37 -0.72
CA GLY A 87 -14.30 -3.69 -1.63
C GLY A 87 -14.00 -2.19 -1.82
N ALA A 88 -12.94 -1.65 -1.22
CA ALA A 88 -12.37 -0.39 -1.69
C ALA A 88 -11.94 -0.55 -3.15
N LYS A 89 -12.05 0.54 -3.91
CA LYS A 89 -11.86 0.49 -5.36
C LYS A 89 -10.39 0.34 -5.77
N SER A 90 -9.46 0.80 -4.93
CA SER A 90 -8.02 0.70 -5.12
C SER A 90 -7.28 0.66 -3.78
N ALA A 91 -6.05 0.16 -3.75
CA ALA A 91 -5.19 0.29 -2.57
C ALA A 91 -4.80 1.77 -2.33
N ALA A 92 -4.66 2.57 -3.39
CA ALA A 92 -4.44 4.00 -3.32
C ALA A 92 -5.55 4.71 -2.55
N ARG A 93 -6.81 4.30 -2.75
CA ARG A 93 -7.94 4.79 -1.94
C ARG A 93 -7.74 4.46 -0.46
N VAL A 94 -7.33 3.23 -0.15
CA VAL A 94 -7.09 2.82 1.24
C VAL A 94 -5.97 3.67 1.88
N VAL A 95 -4.86 3.87 1.18
CA VAL A 95 -3.76 4.76 1.63
C VAL A 95 -4.28 6.19 1.83
N TYR A 96 -5.00 6.72 0.85
CA TYR A 96 -5.51 8.09 0.88
C TYR A 96 -6.42 8.34 2.10
N GLU A 97 -7.42 7.49 2.32
CA GLU A 97 -8.35 7.64 3.45
C GLU A 97 -7.66 7.38 4.79
N HIS A 98 -6.76 6.38 4.87
CA HIS A 98 -6.04 6.06 6.10
C HIS A 98 -5.25 7.25 6.64
N PHE A 99 -4.64 8.04 5.76
CA PHE A 99 -3.86 9.22 6.16
C PHE A 99 -4.67 10.52 6.25
N GLY A 100 -6.00 10.49 6.13
CA GLY A 100 -6.86 11.68 6.32
C GLY A 100 -7.33 12.36 5.04
N GLY A 101 -7.16 11.71 3.89
CA GLY A 101 -7.75 12.13 2.62
C GLY A 101 -7.42 13.56 2.21
N ALA A 102 -8.43 14.32 1.81
CA ALA A 102 -8.25 15.65 1.21
C ALA A 102 -7.60 16.67 2.16
N GLU A 103 -7.75 16.49 3.47
CA GLU A 103 -7.11 17.35 4.47
C GLU A 103 -5.59 17.17 4.46
N THR A 104 -5.13 15.93 4.22
CA THR A 104 -3.70 15.57 4.20
C THR A 104 -3.07 15.71 2.82
N PHE A 105 -3.84 15.48 1.76
CA PHE A 105 -3.37 15.50 0.37
C PHE A 105 -3.98 16.65 -0.45
N PRO A 106 -3.78 17.94 -0.08
CA PRO A 106 -4.43 19.06 -0.75
C PRO A 106 -3.99 19.27 -2.21
N ARG A 107 -2.92 18.57 -2.65
CA ARG A 107 -2.41 18.60 -4.03
C ARG A 107 -2.89 17.44 -4.89
N VAL A 108 -3.52 16.43 -4.29
CA VAL A 108 -4.08 15.29 -5.00
C VAL A 108 -5.49 15.65 -5.42
N SER A 109 -5.75 15.67 -6.73
CA SER A 109 -7.07 16.00 -7.25
C SER A 109 -8.05 14.84 -7.02
N GLU A 110 -9.32 15.19 -6.86
CA GLU A 110 -10.41 14.21 -6.86
C GLU A 110 -10.42 13.39 -8.16
N ASP A 111 -10.16 14.03 -9.32
CA ASP A 111 -10.07 13.35 -10.62
C ASP A 111 -9.00 12.24 -10.64
N LEU A 112 -7.85 12.45 -10.00
CA LEU A 112 -6.82 11.41 -9.91
C LEU A 112 -7.30 10.23 -9.06
N MET A 113 -7.95 10.53 -7.94
CA MET A 113 -8.48 9.50 -7.05
C MET A 113 -9.65 8.73 -7.68
N VAL A 114 -10.49 9.40 -8.48
CA VAL A 114 -11.55 8.75 -9.27
C VAL A 114 -10.97 7.90 -10.41
N ALA A 115 -9.84 8.30 -10.99
CA ALA A 115 -9.22 7.55 -12.09
C ALA A 115 -8.51 6.27 -11.63
N VAL A 116 -8.01 6.24 -10.40
CA VAL A 116 -7.31 5.08 -9.84
C VAL A 116 -8.26 4.09 -9.16
N ASP A 117 -9.41 4.56 -8.69
CA ASP A 117 -10.55 3.77 -8.22
C ASP A 117 -11.14 2.88 -9.33
#